data_AF-A0A0P4R5A5-F1
#
_entry.id   AF-A0A0P4R5A5-F1
#
_cell.length_a   1.000
_cell.length_b   1.000
_cell.length_c   1.000
_cell.angle_alpha   90.00
_cell.angle_beta   90.00
_cell.angle_gamma   90.00
#
_symmetry.space_group_name_H-M   'P 1'
#
loop_
_entity.id
_entity.type
_entity.pdbx_description
1 polymer ?
#
loop_
_entity_poly.entity_id
_entity_poly.type
_entity_poly.pdbx_seq_one_letter_code
_entity_poly.pdbx_strand_id
1 'polypeptide(L)'
;MTSPLIPPAEVAAHGSLPSPAPHTEAELAALLALLTAPRMRIATVIVGHSRDAASRSSAAAFAAAWRAAGRQPVLAMVDWPESAASWLRAARRFSAQGPDAWVVAAAPVGWAQMSRRLRHSTDWDPARTFGFAALGDSRVPALAGRATLDGMRGATADGATWAIDRGWVTQQLPAHKPPVHPHGTL
;
A
#
# COMPACT_ATOMS: atom_id res chain seq x y z
N MET A 1 5.42 1.63 -28.05
CA MET A 1 5.37 1.53 -26.56
C MET A 1 4.15 2.29 -26.09
N THR A 2 3.27 1.64 -25.32
CA THR A 2 1.99 2.22 -24.87
C THR A 2 2.23 3.22 -23.73
N SER A 3 1.52 4.35 -23.73
CA SER A 3 1.62 5.37 -22.68
C SER A 3 1.35 4.77 -21.29
N PRO A 4 2.09 5.17 -20.24
CA PRO A 4 1.81 4.73 -18.88
C PRO A 4 0.55 5.39 -18.29
N LEU A 5 -0.03 6.40 -18.95
CA LEU A 5 -1.25 7.07 -18.48
C LEU A 5 -2.50 6.21 -18.73
N ILE A 6 -3.33 6.09 -17.70
CA ILE A 6 -4.70 5.56 -17.81
C ILE A 6 -5.60 6.67 -18.35
N PRO A 7 -6.28 6.48 -19.50
CA PRO A 7 -7.24 7.44 -20.02
C PRO A 7 -8.45 7.62 -19.09
N PRO A 8 -9.06 8.82 -19.02
CA PRO A 8 -10.25 9.06 -18.20
C PRO A 8 -11.42 8.10 -18.49
N ALA A 9 -11.59 7.70 -19.76
CA ALA A 9 -12.63 6.75 -20.17
C ALA A 9 -12.40 5.34 -19.59
N GLU A 10 -11.14 4.91 -19.46
CA GLU A 10 -10.78 3.64 -18.83
C GLU A 10 -11.10 3.71 -17.33
N VAL A 11 -10.70 4.79 -16.64
CA VAL A 11 -11.06 5.00 -15.22
C VAL A 11 -12.57 4.93 -15.01
N ALA A 12 -13.36 5.60 -15.86
CA ALA A 12 -14.82 5.60 -15.77
C ALA A 12 -15.44 4.20 -15.94
N ALA A 13 -14.86 3.35 -16.80
CA ALA A 13 -15.34 1.98 -17.02
C ALA A 13 -15.20 1.07 -15.78
N HIS A 14 -14.30 1.40 -14.85
CA HIS A 14 -14.13 0.66 -13.58
C HIS A 14 -15.08 1.12 -12.46
N GLY A 15 -15.90 2.15 -12.72
CA GLY A 15 -16.84 2.73 -11.75
C GLY A 15 -16.15 3.48 -10.60
N SER A 16 -16.95 3.88 -9.60
CA SER A 16 -16.44 4.61 -8.44
C SER A 16 -15.62 3.68 -7.54
N LEU A 17 -14.31 3.92 -7.49
CA LEU A 17 -13.40 3.30 -6.53
C LEU A 17 -13.58 3.94 -5.14
N PRO A 18 -13.28 3.21 -4.05
CA PRO A 18 -13.42 3.74 -2.70
C PRO A 18 -12.51 4.95 -2.51
N SER A 19 -13.06 6.05 -1.99
CA SER A 19 -12.27 7.17 -1.52
C SER A 19 -11.48 6.75 -0.27
N PRO A 20 -10.24 7.23 -0.08
CA PRO A 20 -9.49 7.00 1.15
C PRO A 20 -10.28 7.49 2.37
N ALA A 21 -10.54 6.58 3.30
CA ALA A 21 -10.97 6.92 4.65
C ALA A 21 -9.73 7.06 5.54
N PRO A 22 -9.80 7.83 6.64
CA PRO A 22 -8.75 7.80 7.66
C PRO A 22 -8.50 6.36 8.12
N HIS A 23 -7.24 6.00 8.31
CA HIS A 23 -6.88 4.68 8.84
C HIS A 23 -7.54 4.42 10.20
N THR A 24 -7.82 3.16 10.47
CA THR A 24 -8.17 2.70 11.82
C THR A 24 -6.92 2.27 12.57
N GLU A 25 -7.03 2.17 13.91
CA GLU A 25 -5.95 1.60 14.72
C GLU A 25 -5.68 0.14 14.35
N ALA A 26 -6.73 -0.65 14.08
CA ALA A 26 -6.63 -2.05 13.69
C ALA A 26 -5.87 -2.23 12.37
N GLU A 27 -6.17 -1.39 11.38
CA GLU A 27 -5.49 -1.36 10.10
C GLU A 27 -4.01 -1.02 10.24
N LEU A 28 -3.69 0.06 10.97
CA LEU A 28 -2.31 0.48 11.19
C LEU A 28 -1.51 -0.59 11.96
N ALA A 29 -2.11 -1.20 12.98
CA ALA A 29 -1.49 -2.28 13.74
C ALA A 29 -1.21 -3.51 12.86
N ALA A 30 -2.19 -3.93 12.05
CA ALA A 30 -2.03 -5.06 11.12
C ALA A 30 -0.97 -4.77 10.05
N LEU A 31 -0.93 -3.55 9.52
CA LEU A 31 0.08 -3.13 8.55
C LEU A 31 1.49 -3.17 9.16
N LEU A 32 1.67 -2.64 10.38
CA LEU A 32 2.95 -2.72 11.08
C LEU A 32 3.35 -4.17 11.36
N ALA A 33 2.41 -5.02 11.75
CA ALA A 33 2.66 -6.44 11.96
C ALA A 33 3.13 -7.14 10.67
N LEU A 34 2.56 -6.80 9.51
CA LEU A 34 3.03 -7.31 8.22
C LEU A 34 4.47 -6.93 7.92
N LEU A 35 4.87 -5.68 8.18
CA LEU A 35 6.24 -5.22 7.90
C LEU A 35 7.25 -5.72 8.94
N THR A 36 6.81 -6.00 10.17
CA THR A 36 7.70 -6.40 11.29
C THR A 36 7.67 -7.90 11.58
N ALA A 37 6.94 -8.69 10.79
CA ALA A 37 6.87 -10.13 10.94
C ALA A 37 8.29 -10.76 10.96
N PRO A 38 8.57 -11.79 11.79
CA PRO A 38 9.93 -12.29 11.99
C PRO A 38 10.70 -12.72 10.74
N ARG A 39 9.98 -13.11 9.67
CA ARG A 39 10.56 -13.50 8.38
C ARG A 39 10.91 -12.30 7.49
N MET A 40 10.36 -11.13 7.78
CA MET A 40 10.59 -9.91 7.03
C MET A 40 11.83 -9.20 7.60
N ARG A 41 12.85 -9.03 6.77
CA ARG A 41 14.06 -8.27 7.11
C ARG A 41 13.96 -6.84 6.59
N ILE A 42 12.90 -6.14 6.98
CA ILE A 42 12.63 -4.77 6.54
C ILE A 42 13.21 -3.80 7.58
N ALA A 43 14.25 -3.06 7.21
CA ALA A 43 14.87 -2.04 8.05
C ALA A 43 14.53 -0.63 7.56
N THR A 44 14.49 -0.44 6.25
CA THR A 44 14.30 0.85 5.58
C THR A 44 12.98 0.88 4.82
N VAL A 45 12.26 2.01 4.93
CA VAL A 45 11.00 2.19 4.21
C VAL A 45 10.93 3.55 3.51
N ILE A 46 10.28 3.60 2.37
CA ILE A 46 9.77 4.85 1.78
C ILE A 46 8.25 4.84 1.89
N VAL A 47 7.67 5.96 2.31
CA VAL A 47 6.22 6.12 2.42
C VAL A 47 5.72 7.01 1.28
N GLY A 48 4.73 6.52 0.55
CA GLY A 48 4.10 7.21 -0.56
C GLY A 48 2.63 7.51 -0.25
N HIS A 49 2.13 8.67 -0.68
CA HIS A 49 0.72 8.98 -0.46
C HIS A 49 0.08 9.92 -1.48
N SER A 50 -1.24 9.80 -1.63
CA SER A 50 -2.04 10.82 -2.30
C SER A 50 -2.14 12.09 -1.44
N ARG A 51 -2.49 13.22 -2.07
CA ARG A 51 -2.57 14.54 -1.39
C ARG A 51 -3.84 14.77 -0.57
N ASP A 52 -4.82 13.88 -0.65
CA ASP A 52 -6.02 13.98 0.17
C ASP A 52 -5.70 13.85 1.68
N ALA A 53 -6.60 14.34 2.52
CA ALA A 53 -6.36 14.43 3.96
C ALA A 53 -6.19 13.05 4.63
N ALA A 54 -6.98 12.05 4.21
CA ALA A 54 -6.95 10.71 4.78
C ALA A 54 -5.63 10.00 4.45
N SER A 55 -5.18 10.06 3.20
CA SER A 55 -3.90 9.53 2.74
C SER A 55 -2.72 10.17 3.47
N ARG A 56 -2.70 11.50 3.56
CA ARG A 56 -1.65 12.24 4.30
C ARG A 56 -1.60 11.86 5.78
N SER A 57 -2.77 11.81 6.43
CA SER A 57 -2.88 11.43 7.85
C SER A 57 -2.37 10.01 8.09
N SER A 58 -2.76 9.06 7.24
CA SER A 58 -2.37 7.65 7.37
C SER A 58 -0.89 7.41 7.11
N ALA A 59 -0.31 8.11 6.13
CA ALA A 59 1.14 8.10 5.91
C ALA A 59 1.93 8.67 7.10
N ALA A 60 1.46 9.78 7.69
CA ALA A 60 2.07 10.38 8.86
C ALA A 60 1.97 9.45 10.09
N ALA A 61 0.81 8.84 10.32
CA ALA A 61 0.59 7.91 11.42
C ALA A 61 1.47 6.67 11.30
N PHE A 62 1.60 6.09 10.10
CA PHE A 62 2.56 5.00 9.86
C PHE A 62 4.00 5.42 10.19
N ALA A 63 4.45 6.57 9.69
CA ALA A 63 5.80 7.04 9.93
C ALA A 63 6.08 7.31 11.43
N ALA A 64 5.07 7.77 12.18
CA ALA A 64 5.17 7.93 13.63
C ALA A 64 5.26 6.57 14.35
N ALA A 65 4.38 5.63 14.01
CA ALA A 65 4.33 4.31 14.63
C ALA A 65 5.57 3.46 14.31
N TRP A 66 6.12 3.56 13.09
CA TRP A 66 7.38 2.92 12.71
C TRP A 66 8.52 3.37 13.62
N ARG A 67 8.65 4.69 13.84
CA ARG A 67 9.67 5.25 14.75
C ARG A 67 9.43 4.84 16.20
N ALA A 68 8.19 4.87 16.66
CA ALA A 68 7.82 4.47 18.03
C ALA A 68 8.15 2.99 18.31
N ALA A 69 8.05 2.12 17.30
CA ALA A 69 8.47 0.72 17.37
C ALA A 69 10.00 0.53 17.33
N GLY A 70 10.80 1.61 17.46
CA GLY A 70 12.25 1.56 17.37
C GLY A 70 12.77 1.24 15.97
N ARG A 71 11.92 1.33 14.94
CA ARG A 71 12.30 1.07 13.55
C ARG A 71 12.68 2.38 12.86
N GLN A 72 13.88 2.43 12.34
CA GLN A 72 14.40 3.54 11.54
C GLN A 72 15.35 2.98 10.48
N PRO A 73 15.49 3.65 9.32
CA PRO A 73 14.87 4.94 8.93
C PRO A 73 13.62 4.84 8.04
N VAL A 74 12.74 5.86 8.13
CA VAL A 74 11.86 6.25 7.01
C VAL A 74 12.69 7.13 6.09
N LEU A 75 13.10 6.60 4.94
CA LEU A 75 14.05 7.23 4.02
C LEU A 75 13.47 8.45 3.29
N ALA A 76 12.17 8.41 3.00
CA ALA A 76 11.45 9.52 2.40
C ALA A 76 9.94 9.39 2.62
N MET A 77 9.26 10.53 2.68
CA MET A 77 7.84 10.65 2.36
C MET A 77 7.71 11.26 0.96
N VAL A 78 6.86 10.69 0.10
CA VAL A 78 6.66 11.11 -1.28
C VAL A 78 5.17 11.27 -1.54
N ASP A 79 4.75 12.46 -1.96
CA ASP A 79 3.37 12.70 -2.37
C ASP A 79 3.22 12.73 -3.90
N TRP A 80 2.00 12.46 -4.36
CA TRP A 80 1.59 12.74 -5.73
C TRP A 80 0.14 13.23 -5.77
N PRO A 81 -0.22 14.07 -6.76
CA PRO A 81 -1.61 14.43 -6.99
C PRO A 81 -2.40 13.25 -7.59
N GLU A 82 -3.72 13.32 -7.50
CA GLU A 82 -4.63 12.36 -8.13
C GLU A 82 -4.65 12.48 -9.65
N SER A 83 -4.40 13.70 -10.15
CA SER A 83 -4.30 14.01 -11.57
C SER A 83 -3.00 14.76 -11.86
N ALA A 84 -2.26 14.29 -12.87
CA ALA A 84 -1.07 14.93 -13.39
C ALA A 84 -0.89 14.58 -14.87
N ALA A 85 -0.20 15.43 -15.62
CA ALA A 85 0.24 15.09 -16.97
C ALA A 85 1.33 13.99 -16.96
N SER A 86 2.00 13.79 -15.82
CA SER A 86 3.05 12.78 -15.66
C SER A 86 3.37 12.54 -14.17
N TRP A 87 3.58 11.27 -13.82
CA TRP A 87 4.05 10.84 -12.49
C TRP A 87 5.57 10.60 -12.43
N LEU A 88 6.35 10.88 -13.49
CA LEU A 88 7.77 10.50 -13.56
C LEU A 88 8.59 10.99 -12.36
N ARG A 89 8.39 12.25 -11.97
CA ARG A 89 9.16 12.87 -10.90
C ARG A 89 8.89 12.18 -9.56
N ALA A 90 7.62 11.92 -9.27
CA ALA A 90 7.22 11.20 -8.08
C ALA A 90 7.77 9.76 -8.13
N ALA A 91 7.62 9.06 -9.26
CA ALA A 91 8.07 7.68 -9.43
C ALA A 91 9.58 7.53 -9.17
N ARG A 92 10.40 8.41 -9.76
CA ARG A 92 11.85 8.44 -9.52
C ARG A 92 12.20 8.69 -8.06
N ARG A 93 11.54 9.66 -7.41
CA ARG A 93 11.77 9.94 -5.98
C ARG A 93 11.36 8.76 -5.10
N PHE A 94 10.26 8.09 -5.45
CA PHE A 94 9.74 6.94 -4.71
C PHE A 94 10.67 5.73 -4.80
N SER A 95 11.38 5.53 -5.92
CA SER A 95 12.30 4.40 -6.10
C SER A 95 13.78 4.71 -5.85
N ALA A 96 14.17 5.97 -5.66
CA ALA A 96 15.57 6.41 -5.73
C ALA A 96 16.54 5.72 -4.75
N GLN A 97 16.10 5.41 -3.53
CA GLN A 97 16.98 4.91 -2.46
C GLN A 97 16.96 3.39 -2.29
N GLY A 98 16.20 2.65 -3.11
CA GLY A 98 16.07 1.19 -3.01
C GLY A 98 15.70 0.67 -1.61
N PRO A 99 14.68 1.22 -0.93
CA PRO A 99 14.31 0.83 0.43
C PRO A 99 13.90 -0.64 0.50
N ASP A 100 14.07 -1.30 1.64
CA ASP A 100 13.63 -2.69 1.84
C ASP A 100 12.15 -2.88 1.52
N ALA A 101 11.33 -1.88 1.84
CA ALA A 101 9.91 -1.85 1.49
C ALA A 101 9.36 -0.46 1.15
N TRP A 102 8.25 -0.46 0.43
CA TRP A 102 7.43 0.72 0.18
C TRP A 102 6.11 0.61 0.94
N VAL A 103 5.64 1.72 1.50
CA VAL A 103 4.33 1.80 2.15
C VAL A 103 3.49 2.85 1.44
N VAL A 104 2.24 2.53 1.12
CA VAL A 104 1.37 3.39 0.30
C VAL A 104 0.03 3.63 0.98
N ALA A 105 -0.25 4.90 1.29
CA ALA A 105 -1.56 5.38 1.70
C ALA A 105 -2.10 6.32 0.61
N ALA A 106 -2.93 5.82 -0.30
CA ALA A 106 -3.30 6.60 -1.48
C ALA A 106 -4.74 6.33 -1.94
N ALA A 107 -5.26 7.29 -2.70
CA ALA A 107 -6.46 7.09 -3.48
C ALA A 107 -6.19 6.09 -4.63
N PRO A 108 -7.15 5.20 -4.94
CA PRO A 108 -6.96 4.12 -5.89
C PRO A 108 -6.52 4.53 -7.30
N VAL A 109 -7.11 5.57 -7.89
CA VAL A 109 -6.82 5.97 -9.28
C VAL A 109 -5.41 6.55 -9.38
N GLY A 110 -5.05 7.45 -8.48
CA GLY A 110 -3.71 8.02 -8.39
C GLY A 110 -2.64 6.95 -8.16
N TRP A 111 -2.93 5.93 -7.36
CA TRP A 111 -2.04 4.78 -7.18
C TRP A 111 -1.92 3.92 -8.46
N ALA A 112 -3.00 3.66 -9.17
CA ALA A 112 -2.96 2.93 -10.43
C ALA A 112 -2.10 3.65 -11.50
N GLN A 113 -2.21 4.98 -11.59
CA GLN A 113 -1.35 5.81 -12.46
C GLN A 113 0.12 5.77 -12.04
N MET A 114 0.36 5.98 -10.75
CA MET A 114 1.70 5.99 -10.17
C MET A 114 2.40 4.64 -10.33
N SER A 115 1.71 3.53 -10.08
CA SER A 115 2.25 2.17 -10.21
C SER A 115 2.53 1.78 -11.66
N ARG A 116 1.66 2.11 -12.62
CA ARG A 116 1.97 2.00 -14.06
C ARG A 116 3.23 2.77 -14.41
N ARG A 117 3.38 3.99 -13.87
CA ARG A 117 4.57 4.79 -14.11
C ARG A 117 5.82 4.19 -13.49
N LEU A 118 5.74 3.67 -12.27
CA LEU A 118 6.82 2.99 -11.59
C LEU A 118 7.30 1.79 -12.41
N ARG A 119 6.40 0.86 -12.76
CA ARG A 119 6.75 -0.32 -13.59
C ARG A 119 7.36 0.03 -14.93
N HIS A 120 6.96 1.15 -15.51
CA HIS A 120 7.48 1.57 -16.80
C HIS A 120 8.86 2.26 -16.71
N SER A 121 9.20 2.91 -15.60
CA SER A 121 10.32 3.87 -15.55
C SER A 121 11.35 3.61 -14.46
N THR A 122 11.16 2.61 -13.60
CA THR A 122 12.01 2.35 -12.44
C THR A 122 12.08 0.84 -12.15
N ASP A 123 13.02 0.45 -11.29
CA ASP A 123 13.15 -0.93 -10.79
C ASP A 123 12.24 -1.21 -9.58
N TRP A 124 11.11 -0.50 -9.49
CA TRP A 124 10.16 -0.67 -8.39
C TRP A 124 9.56 -2.08 -8.39
N ASP A 125 9.57 -2.71 -7.22
CA ASP A 125 9.05 -4.06 -7.02
C ASP A 125 7.72 -4.03 -6.24
N PRO A 126 6.58 -4.41 -6.87
CA PRO A 126 5.30 -4.50 -6.18
C PRO A 126 5.31 -5.50 -5.03
N ALA A 127 6.12 -6.56 -5.09
CA ALA A 127 6.21 -7.57 -4.03
C ALA A 127 6.89 -7.05 -2.75
N ARG A 128 7.49 -5.86 -2.80
CA ARG A 128 8.02 -5.14 -1.63
C ARG A 128 7.13 -3.97 -1.19
N THR A 129 5.92 -3.89 -1.74
CA THR A 129 4.99 -2.78 -1.49
C THR A 129 3.83 -3.21 -0.59
N PHE A 130 3.54 -2.36 0.39
CA PHE A 130 2.53 -2.54 1.40
C PHE A 130 1.51 -1.40 1.35
N GLY A 131 0.21 -1.71 1.39
CA GLY A 131 -0.86 -0.71 1.26
C GLY A 131 -1.84 -0.68 2.41
N PHE A 132 -2.51 0.47 2.53
CA PHE A 132 -3.72 0.65 3.35
C PHE A 132 -4.96 0.10 2.62
N ALA A 133 -6.07 -0.04 3.35
CA ALA A 133 -7.32 -0.68 2.97
C ALA A 133 -7.92 -0.13 1.67
N ALA A 134 -7.75 1.17 1.41
CA ALA A 134 -8.22 1.80 0.19
C ALA A 134 -7.66 1.13 -1.09
N LEU A 135 -6.50 0.49 -1.01
CA LEU A 135 -5.84 -0.19 -2.14
C LEU A 135 -6.19 -1.68 -2.25
N GLY A 136 -6.94 -2.23 -1.30
CA GLY A 136 -7.34 -3.64 -1.24
C GLY A 136 -8.59 -3.98 -2.06
N ASP A 137 -8.98 -3.15 -3.03
CA ASP A 137 -10.10 -3.42 -3.94
C ASP A 137 -9.58 -4.06 -5.24
N SER A 138 -10.17 -5.18 -5.69
CA SER A 138 -9.76 -5.91 -6.90
C SER A 138 -9.82 -5.09 -8.20
N ARG A 139 -10.55 -3.98 -8.21
CA ARG A 139 -10.57 -3.06 -9.35
C ARG A 139 -9.27 -2.24 -9.48
N VAL A 140 -8.49 -2.10 -8.41
CA VAL A 140 -7.19 -1.40 -8.42
C VAL A 140 -6.15 -2.13 -9.27
N PRO A 141 -5.83 -3.42 -9.06
CA PRO A 141 -4.93 -4.15 -9.95
C PRO A 141 -5.47 -4.27 -11.38
N ALA A 142 -6.78 -4.36 -11.57
CA ALA A 142 -7.38 -4.34 -12.91
C ALA A 142 -7.07 -3.02 -13.65
N LEU A 143 -7.23 -1.87 -12.97
CA LEU A 143 -6.95 -0.54 -13.52
C LEU A 143 -5.46 -0.27 -13.74
N ALA A 144 -4.60 -0.78 -12.85
CA ALA A 144 -3.15 -0.66 -12.97
C ALA A 144 -2.57 -1.52 -14.11
N GLY A 145 -3.34 -2.47 -14.62
CA GLY A 145 -2.94 -3.39 -15.67
C GLY A 145 -2.35 -4.71 -15.14
N ARG A 146 -2.38 -5.72 -16.00
CA ARG A 146 -2.03 -7.10 -15.66
C ARG A 146 -0.62 -7.19 -15.05
N ALA A 147 -0.54 -7.83 -13.90
CA ALA A 147 0.68 -8.05 -13.12
C ALA A 147 1.42 -6.80 -12.63
N THR A 148 0.88 -5.58 -12.83
CA THR A 148 1.51 -4.33 -12.37
C THR A 148 1.68 -4.31 -10.86
N LEU A 149 0.70 -4.84 -10.13
CA LEU A 149 0.63 -4.86 -8.67
C LEU A 149 0.80 -6.25 -8.05
N ASP A 150 1.12 -7.28 -8.83
CA ASP A 150 1.24 -8.66 -8.30
C ASP A 150 2.30 -8.74 -7.20
N GLY A 151 1.93 -9.35 -6.06
CA GLY A 151 2.77 -9.44 -4.86
C GLY A 151 2.59 -8.29 -3.85
N MET A 152 1.93 -7.20 -4.23
CA MET A 152 1.58 -6.13 -3.29
C MET A 152 0.60 -6.68 -2.23
N ARG A 153 0.77 -6.26 -0.99
CA ARG A 153 -0.04 -6.69 0.15
C ARG A 153 -0.41 -5.54 1.05
N GLY A 154 -1.27 -5.74 2.04
CA GLY A 154 -1.66 -4.67 2.93
C GLY A 154 -2.63 -5.09 4.01
N ALA A 155 -3.16 -4.10 4.72
CA ALA A 155 -4.13 -4.29 5.79
C ALA A 155 -5.50 -3.75 5.38
N THR A 156 -6.56 -4.37 5.89
CA THR A 156 -7.94 -3.89 5.79
C THR A 156 -8.30 -3.04 7.01
N ALA A 157 -9.40 -2.28 6.92
CA ALA A 157 -9.85 -1.38 7.98
C ALA A 157 -10.21 -2.09 9.31
N ASP A 158 -10.54 -3.38 9.25
CA ASP A 158 -10.86 -4.23 10.40
C ASP A 158 -9.64 -5.01 10.95
N GLY A 159 -8.44 -4.78 10.40
CA GLY A 159 -7.20 -5.43 10.84
C GLY A 159 -6.93 -6.81 10.23
N ALA A 160 -7.73 -7.24 9.25
CA ALA A 160 -7.37 -8.34 8.38
C ALA A 160 -6.25 -7.91 7.40
N THR A 161 -5.77 -8.84 6.57
CA THR A 161 -4.77 -8.53 5.55
C THR A 161 -5.29 -8.87 4.16
N TRP A 162 -4.71 -8.23 3.16
CA TRP A 162 -4.99 -8.52 1.77
C TRP A 162 -3.69 -8.66 0.99
N ALA A 163 -3.73 -9.42 -0.10
CA ALA A 163 -2.63 -9.61 -1.03
C ALA A 163 -3.15 -9.63 -2.46
N ILE A 164 -2.33 -9.17 -3.40
CA ILE A 164 -2.61 -9.23 -4.84
C ILE A 164 -1.87 -10.42 -5.43
N ASP A 165 -2.63 -11.40 -5.93
CA ASP A 165 -2.12 -12.54 -6.70
C ASP A 165 -2.83 -12.60 -8.05
N ARG A 166 -2.05 -12.72 -9.12
CA ARG A 166 -2.54 -12.84 -10.50
C ARG A 166 -3.62 -11.81 -10.87
N GLY A 167 -3.45 -10.56 -10.42
CA GLY A 167 -4.37 -9.46 -10.66
C GLY A 167 -5.63 -9.40 -9.78
N TRP A 168 -5.74 -10.25 -8.75
CA TRP A 168 -6.89 -10.29 -7.85
C TRP A 168 -6.49 -9.99 -6.42
N VAL A 169 -7.32 -9.25 -5.69
CA VAL A 169 -7.15 -9.10 -4.25
C VAL A 169 -7.77 -10.30 -3.52
N THR A 170 -6.97 -10.99 -2.72
CA THR A 170 -7.41 -12.02 -1.78
C THR A 170 -7.24 -11.50 -0.35
N GLN A 171 -8.29 -11.62 0.46
CA GLN A 171 -8.25 -11.27 1.88
C GLN A 171 -7.95 -12.50 2.74
N GLN A 172 -7.13 -12.31 3.77
CA GLN A 172 -6.87 -13.28 4.81
C GLN A 172 -7.37 -12.70 6.13
N LEU A 173 -8.24 -13.45 6.81
CA LEU A 173 -8.78 -13.04 8.10
C LEU A 173 -7.66 -12.83 9.13
N PRO A 174 -7.87 -11.95 10.12
CA PRO A 174 -6.92 -11.80 11.22
C PRO A 174 -6.70 -13.18 11.86
N ALA A 175 -5.45 -13.51 12.19
CA ALA A 175 -5.18 -14.75 12.92
C ALA A 175 -6.00 -14.74 14.23
N HIS A 176 -7.04 -15.56 14.30
CA HIS A 176 -7.79 -15.74 15.54
C HIS A 176 -6.85 -16.37 16.56
N LYS A 177 -6.48 -15.65 17.61
CA LYS A 177 -5.76 -16.23 18.74
C LYS A 177 -6.78 -17.10 19.49
N PRO A 178 -6.67 -18.44 19.50
CA PRO A 178 -7.62 -19.26 20.23
C PRO A 178 -7.60 -18.85 21.71
N PRO A 179 -8.74 -18.87 22.41
CA PRO A 179 -8.79 -18.53 23.82
C PRO A 179 -7.85 -19.48 24.58
N VAL A 180 -6.98 -18.89 25.40
CA VAL A 180 -6.18 -19.65 26.37
C VAL A 180 -7.17 -20.21 27.39
N HIS A 181 -7.48 -21.50 27.29
CA HIS A 181 -8.20 -22.18 28.35
C HIS A 181 -7.28 -22.23 29.57
N PRO A 182 -7.69 -21.68 30.74
CA PRO A 182 -6.95 -21.93 31.96
C PRO A 182 -7.01 -23.43 32.23
N HIS A 183 -5.86 -24.09 32.23
CA HIS A 183 -5.74 -25.45 32.72
C HIS A 183 -6.23 -25.45 34.16
N GLY A 184 -7.39 -26.06 34.40
CA GLY A 184 -7.92 -26.30 35.73
C GLY A 184 -6.94 -27.17 36.48
N THR A 185 -6.37 -26.63 37.56
CA THR A 185 -5.78 -27.40 38.64
C THR A 185 -6.90 -28.10 39.39
N LEU A 186 -6.89 -29.44 39.32
CA LEU A 186 -7.46 -30.32 40.34
C LEU A 186 -6.40 -30.58 41.41
#